data_AF-A0A538MF31-F1
#
_entry.id   AF-A0A538MF31-F1
#
_cell.length_a   1.000
_cell.length_b   1.000
_cell.length_c   1.000
_cell.angle_alpha   90.00
_cell.angle_beta   90.00
_cell.angle_gamma   90.00
#
_symmetry.space_group_name_H-M   'P 1'
#
loop_
_entity.id
_entity.type
_entity.pdbx_description
1 polymer ?
#
loop_
_entity_poly.entity_id
_entity_poly.type
_entity_poly.pdbx_seq_one_letter_code
_entity_poly.pdbx_strand_id
1 'polypeptide(L)' 'MELVFLDPPYGLAEPPLSACLADLDAGWLAPEGWTVVLTRGHKSSLPTVPVHWATRRQLRYGDSLLTLYREDRWA' A
#
# COMPACT_ATOMS: atom_id res chain seq x y z
N MET A 1 7.43 4.17 11.30
CA MET A 1 8.22 3.20 10.51
C MET A 1 8.56 3.81 9.16
N GLU A 2 9.78 3.62 8.69
CA GLU A 2 10.25 4.20 7.40
C GLU A 2 9.97 3.28 6.21
N LEU A 3 9.85 1.97 6.43
CA LEU A 3 9.59 0.98 5.39
C LEU A 3 8.63 -0.09 5.92
N VAL A 4 7.55 -0.33 5.20
CA VAL A 4 6.52 -1.31 5.54
C VAL A 4 6.29 -2.23 4.35
N PHE A 5 6.25 -3.53 4.60
CA PHE A 5 5.90 -4.56 3.61
C PHE A 5 4.56 -5.19 3.99
N LEU A 6 3.61 -5.15 3.07
CA LEU A 6 2.28 -5.72 3.20
C LEU A 6 2.12 -6.82 2.15
N ASP A 7 2.04 -8.06 2.61
CA ASP A 7 1.72 -9.22 1.76
C ASP A 7 0.48 -9.93 2.32
N PRO A 8 -0.70 -9.30 2.25
CA PRO A 8 -1.93 -9.91 2.73
C PRO A 8 -2.31 -11.12 1.86
N PRO A 9 -2.95 -12.16 2.43
CA PRO A 9 -3.46 -13.29 1.65
C PRO A 9 -4.31 -12.83 0.47
N TYR A 10 -4.18 -13.47 -0.70
CA TYR A 10 -4.91 -13.06 -1.91
C TYR A 10 -6.43 -13.05 -1.77
N GLY A 11 -6.98 -13.90 -0.88
CA GLY A 11 -8.41 -13.93 -0.56
C GLY A 11 -8.88 -12.77 0.32
N LEU A 12 -7.99 -11.92 0.84
CA LEU A 12 -8.38 -10.76 1.64
C LEU A 12 -9.15 -9.77 0.77
N ALA A 13 -10.39 -9.49 1.17
CA ALA A 13 -11.26 -8.53 0.51
C ALA A 13 -10.77 -7.08 0.71
N GLU A 14 -11.36 -6.16 -0.05
CA GLU A 14 -10.97 -4.74 -0.07
C GLU A 14 -11.19 -4.02 1.27
N PRO A 15 -12.33 -4.16 1.99
CA PRO A 15 -12.57 -3.34 3.19
C PRO A 15 -11.55 -3.56 4.31
N PRO A 16 -11.16 -4.81 4.65
CA PRO A 16 -10.11 -5.05 5.64
C PRO A 16 -8.72 -4.54 5.22
N LEU A 17 -8.40 -4.59 3.92
CA LEU A 17 -7.13 -4.12 3.41
C LEU A 17 -7.03 -2.59 3.50
N SER A 18 -8.10 -1.89 3.11
CA SER A 18 -8.20 -0.44 3.20
C SER A 18 -8.19 0.05 4.64
N ALA A 19 -8.83 -0.67 5.57
CA ALA A 19 -8.73 -0.39 7.00
C ALA A 19 -7.30 -0.53 7.52
N CYS A 20 -6.58 -1.59 7.13
CA CYS A 20 -5.19 -1.78 7.53
C CYS A 20 -4.26 -0.66 7.01
N LEU A 21 -4.50 -0.18 5.79
CA LEU A 21 -3.76 0.95 5.20
C LEU A 21 -4.05 2.26 5.95
N ALA A 22 -5.31 2.49 6.36
CA ALA A 22 -5.69 3.63 7.18
C ALA A 22 -5.11 3.57 8.60
N ASP A 23 -5.06 2.38 9.21
CA ASP A 23 -4.44 2.20 10.53
C ASP A 23 -2.94 2.50 10.47
N LEU A 24 -2.25 2.08 9.41
CA LEU A 24 -0.83 2.41 9.21
C LEU A 24 -0.60 3.92 9.15
N ASP A 25 -1.46 4.61 8.40
CA ASP A 25 -1.47 6.06 8.27
C ASP A 25 -1.68 6.79 9.60
N ALA A 26 -2.54 6.24 10.47
CA ALA A 26 -2.95 6.87 11.73
C ALA A 26 -1.85 6.93 12.81
N GLY A 27 -0.68 6.32 12.61
CA GLY A 27 0.42 6.46 13.57
C GLY A 27 1.55 5.46 13.50
N TRP A 28 1.53 4.51 12.55
CA TRP A 28 2.61 3.55 12.40
C TRP A 28 3.72 4.04 11.47
N LEU A 29 3.40 4.94 10.54
CA LEU A 29 4.37 5.51 9.61
C LEU A 29 5.21 6.62 10.26
N ALA A 30 6.43 6.79 9.76
CA ALA A 30 7.26 7.93 10.14
C ALA A 30 6.61 9.24 9.65
N PRO A 31 6.90 10.40 10.26
CA PRO A 31 6.31 11.68 9.83
C PRO A 31 6.59 12.04 8.37
N GLU A 32 7.72 11.59 7.82
CA GLU A 32 8.10 11.85 6.43
C GLU A 32 8.98 10.73 5.87
N GLY A 33 9.08 10.66 4.55
CA GLY A 33 10.07 9.80 3.86
C GLY A 33 9.79 8.30 3.90
N TRP A 34 8.60 7.90 4.37
CA TRP A 34 8.21 6.50 4.46
C TRP A 34 7.97 5.86 3.09
N THR A 35 8.02 4.53 3.05
CA THR A 35 7.69 3.71 1.89
C THR A 35 6.83 2.53 2.31
N VAL A 36 5.71 2.32 1.63
CA VAL A 36 4.85 1.16 1.84
C VAL A 36 4.85 0.32 0.56
N VAL A 37 5.16 -0.97 0.69
CA VAL A 37 5.16 -1.92 -0.42
C VAL A 37 3.99 -2.86 -0.21
N LEU A 38 3.05 -2.88 -1.15
CA LEU A 38 1.89 -3.77 -1.12
C LEU A 38 2.01 -4.80 -2.23
N THR A 39 1.92 -6.08 -1.88
CA THR A 39 1.84 -7.19 -2.83
C THR A 39 0.39 -7.68 -2.93
N ARG A 40 -0.12 -7.78 -4.16
CA ARG A 40 -1.45 -8.32 -4.47
C ARG A 40 -1.39 -9.19 -5.71
N GLY A 41 -2.30 -10.14 -5.84
CA GLY A 41 -2.48 -10.82 -7.12
C GLY A 41 -3.02 -9.84 -8.16
N HIS A 42 -2.59 -9.93 -9.41
CA HIS A 42 -2.98 -9.04 -10.53
C HIS A 42 -4.50 -8.97 -10.76
N LYS A 43 -5.24 -10.00 -10.36
CA LYS A 43 -6.71 -10.05 -10.46
C LYS A 43 -7.42 -9.47 -9.23
N SER A 44 -6.67 -9.03 -8.22
CA SER A 44 -7.22 -8.43 -7.01
C SER A 44 -7.65 -7.00 -7.28
N SER A 45 -8.72 -6.56 -6.63
CA SER A 45 -9.10 -5.15 -6.61
C SER A 45 -7.97 -4.29 -6.04
N LEU A 46 -7.80 -3.10 -6.60
CA LEU A 46 -6.93 -2.07 -6.03
C LEU A 46 -7.56 -1.58 -4.72
N PRO A 47 -6.80 -1.52 -3.61
CA PRO A 47 -7.34 -1.02 -2.36
C PRO A 47 -7.51 0.50 -2.40
N THR A 48 -8.43 0.98 -1.57
CA THR A 48 -8.53 2.39 -1.24
C THR A 48 -7.36 2.76 -0.32
N VAL A 49 -6.50 3.67 -0.78
CA VAL A 49 -5.38 4.22 0.00
C VAL A 49 -5.70 5.65 0.46
N PRO A 50 -5.08 6.14 1.55
CA PRO A 50 -5.18 7.54 1.95
C PRO A 50 -4.77 8.50 0.82
N VAL A 51 -5.43 9.67 0.74
CA VAL A 51 -5.30 10.59 -0.41
C VAL A 51 -3.88 11.11 -0.65
N HIS A 52 -3.09 11.25 0.41
CA HIS A 52 -1.72 11.75 0.33
C HIS A 52 -0.70 10.63 0.03
N TRP A 53 -1.17 9.41 -0.29
CA TRP A 53 -0.31 8.30 -0.72
C TRP A 53 -0.27 8.25 -2.24
N ALA A 54 0.91 8.52 -2.81
CA ALA A 54 1.16 8.37 -4.24
C ALA A 54 1.76 7.00 -4.57
N THR A 55 1.22 6.37 -5.61
CA THR A 55 1.88 5.22 -6.26
C THR A 55 3.15 5.71 -6.96
N ARG A 56 4.32 5.36 -6.43
CA ARG A 56 5.61 5.71 -7.02
C ARG A 56 6.10 4.69 -8.03
N ARG A 57 5.80 3.41 -7.81
CA ARG A 57 6.20 2.34 -8.71
C ARG A 57 5.24 1.17 -8.64
N GLN A 58 5.04 0.51 -9.77
CA GLN A 58 4.33 -0.75 -9.84
C GLN A 58 5.21 -1.76 -10.57
N LEU A 59 5.36 -2.95 -9.99
CA LEU A 59 6.16 -4.05 -10.52
C LEU A 59 5.28 -5.27 -10.68
N ARG A 60 5.49 -6.04 -11.75
CA ARG A 60 4.70 -7.23 -12.04
C ARG A 60 5.61 -8.44 -12.20
N TYR A 61 5.34 -9.49 -11.44
CA TYR A 61 6.07 -10.75 -11.46
C TYR A 61 5.08 -11.90 -11.60
N GLY A 62 4.90 -12.39 -12.83
CA GLY A 62 3.89 -13.41 -13.12
C GLY A 62 2.47 -12.91 -12.80
N ASP A 63 1.85 -13.54 -11.80
CA ASP A 63 0.53 -13.18 -11.27
C ASP A 63 0.57 -12.16 -10.12
N SER A 64 1.75 -11.82 -9.62
CA SER A 64 1.94 -10.89 -8.51
C SER A 64 2.14 -9.46 -9.00
N LEU A 65 1.49 -8.52 -8.32
CA LEU A 65 1.56 -7.09 -8.52
C LEU A 65 2.07 -6.44 -7.23
N LEU A 66 3.22 -5.79 -7.30
CA LEU A 66 3.77 -5.01 -6.20
C LEU A 66 3.55 -3.53 -6.49
N THR A 67 2.96 -2.84 -5.54
CA THR A 67 2.74 -1.40 -5.60
C THR A 67 3.54 -0.73 -4.48
N LEU A 68 4.42 0.19 -4.86
CA LEU A 68 5.15 1.05 -3.92
C LEU A 68 4.40 2.36 -3.77
N TYR A 69 3.96 2.63 -2.54
CA TYR A 69 3.41 3.90 -2.11
C TYR A 69 4.47 4.72 -1.39
N ARG A 70 4.44 6.03 -1.61
CA ARG A 70 5.12 7.03 -0.80
C ARG A 70 4.22 8.23 -0.59
N GLU A 71 4.53 9.01 0.42
CA GLU A 71 3.94 10.31 0.62
C GLU A 71 4.01 11.17 -0.66
N ASP A 72 2.89 11.77 -1.01
CA ASP A 72 2.81 12.74 -2.09
C ASP A 72 3.14 14.13 -1.59
N ARG A 73 4.35 14.58 -1.91
CA ARG A 73 4.90 15.85 -1.42
C ARG A 73 4.38 17.08 -2.19
N TRP A 74 3.27 16.92 -2.90
CA TRP A 74 2.61 17.96 -3.72
C TRP A 74 1.13 18.17 -3.36
N ALA A 75 0.65 17.55 -2.28
CA ALA A 75 -0.69 17.76 -1.73
C ALA A 75 -0.71 18.90 -0.69
#